data_AF-A0A376MU28-F1
#
_entry.id   AF-A0A376MU28-F1
#
_cell.length_a   1.000
_cell.length_b   1.000
_cell.length_c   1.000
_cell.angle_alpha   90.00
_cell.angle_beta   90.00
_cell.angle_gamma   90.00
#
_symmetry.space_group_name_H-M   'P 1'
#
loop_
_entity.id
_entity.type
_entity.pdbx_description
1 polymer ?
#
loop_
_entity_poly.entity_id
_entity_poly.type
_entity_poly.pdbx_seq_one_letter_code
_entity_poly.pdbx_strand_id
1 'polypeptide(L)'
;MVLSGEGSDEVFGGYLYFHKAPNAKELHEETVRKLLALHMYDCARANKAMSAWGVEARVPFLDKKFLDVAMRINPQDKMCGNGKMEKHILRECFESYLPASVAWRQKEQFSDGVGYSWIDTLKEVAAQQVSDQQLETARFRFPYNTPTSKEAYLYREIFEELFPLPSAAECVPGGPSVACSSAKAIEWDEAFKKMDDPSGRAVGVHQSAYK
;
A
#
# COMPACT_ATOMS: atom_id res chain seq x y z
N MET A 1 0.57 -18.28 -16.70
CA MET A 1 1.30 -18.02 -15.44
C MET A 1 2.24 -16.85 -15.68
N VAL A 2 2.35 -15.95 -14.70
CA VAL A 2 3.23 -14.77 -14.73
C VAL A 2 3.97 -14.60 -13.39
N LEU A 3 5.11 -13.90 -13.42
CA LEU A 3 5.88 -13.51 -12.24
C LEU A 3 5.60 -12.04 -11.91
N SER A 4 5.47 -11.73 -10.62
CA SER A 4 5.21 -10.37 -10.13
C SER A 4 6.22 -9.95 -9.05
N GLY A 5 6.41 -8.64 -8.91
CA GLY A 5 7.31 -8.01 -7.93
C GLY A 5 6.69 -7.73 -6.56
N GLU A 6 5.45 -8.17 -6.32
CA GLU A 6 4.76 -8.01 -5.02
C GLU A 6 5.60 -8.57 -3.86
N GLY A 7 5.56 -7.87 -2.72
CA GLY A 7 6.36 -8.19 -1.54
C GLY A 7 7.70 -7.46 -1.47
N SER A 8 8.19 -6.89 -2.58
CA SER A 8 9.49 -6.19 -2.59
C SER A 8 9.51 -4.98 -1.65
N ASP A 9 8.44 -4.18 -1.66
CA ASP A 9 8.33 -2.98 -0.82
C ASP A 9 8.22 -3.34 0.68
N GLU A 10 7.48 -4.39 1.01
CA GLU A 10 7.29 -4.88 2.38
C GLU A 10 8.57 -5.50 2.95
N VAL A 11 9.37 -6.17 2.12
CA VAL A 11 10.64 -6.78 2.56
C VAL A 11 11.73 -5.74 2.75
N PHE A 12 11.81 -4.73 1.87
CA PHE A 12 12.95 -3.81 1.81
C PHE A 12 12.64 -2.37 2.26
N GLY A 13 11.43 -2.10 2.77
CA GLY A 13 11.05 -0.75 3.20
C GLY A 13 10.93 0.21 2.01
N GLY A 14 10.22 -0.20 0.97
CA GLY A 14 10.19 0.51 -0.32
C GLY A 14 9.08 1.55 -0.48
N TYR A 15 8.13 1.61 0.45
CA TYR A 15 7.13 2.67 0.46
C TYR A 15 7.74 3.99 0.91
N LEU A 16 7.28 5.11 0.35
CA LEU A 16 7.85 6.43 0.63
C LEU A 16 7.73 6.83 2.11
N TYR A 17 6.74 6.32 2.85
CA TYR A 17 6.62 6.58 4.28
C TYR A 17 7.79 6.00 5.11
N PHE A 18 8.55 5.02 4.59
CA PHE A 18 9.76 4.52 5.26
C PHE A 18 10.88 5.57 5.33
N HIS A 19 10.85 6.63 4.53
CA HIS A 19 11.77 7.77 4.70
C HIS A 19 11.56 8.50 6.05
N LYS A 20 10.42 8.28 6.70
CA LYS A 20 10.10 8.81 8.02
C LYS A 20 10.35 7.78 9.14
N ALA A 21 10.88 6.60 8.82
CA ALA A 21 11.20 5.60 9.84
C ALA A 21 12.20 6.19 10.86
N PRO A 22 11.88 6.22 12.16
CA PRO A 22 12.74 6.88 13.16
C PRO A 22 14.12 6.24 13.29
N ASN A 23 14.20 4.91 13.10
CA ASN A 23 15.42 4.13 13.22
C ASN A 23 15.24 2.74 12.58
N ALA A 24 16.34 1.99 12.47
CA ALA A 24 16.38 0.66 11.86
C ALA A 24 15.48 -0.38 12.56
N LYS A 25 15.26 -0.25 13.88
CA LYS A 25 14.37 -1.14 14.63
C LYS A 25 12.91 -0.92 14.22
N GLU A 26 12.45 0.34 14.22
CA GLU A 26 11.10 0.69 13.77
C GLU A 26 10.85 0.26 12.32
N LEU A 27 11.83 0.47 11.43
CA LEU A 27 11.77 -0.02 10.05
C LEU A 27 11.60 -1.54 10.02
N HIS A 28 12.43 -2.29 10.75
CA HIS A 28 12.34 -3.76 10.77
C HIS A 28 11.00 -4.23 11.29
N GLU A 29 10.54 -3.71 12.42
CA GLU A 29 9.25 -4.07 13.02
C GLU A 29 8.08 -3.77 12.08
N GLU A 30 8.13 -2.66 11.33
CA GLU A 30 7.13 -2.34 10.31
C GLU A 30 7.20 -3.27 9.09
N THR A 31 8.38 -3.59 8.57
CA THR A 31 8.51 -4.57 7.47
C THR A 31 7.96 -5.94 7.86
N VAL A 32 8.23 -6.41 9.08
CA VAL A 32 7.67 -7.65 9.62
C VAL A 32 6.15 -7.54 9.76
N ARG A 33 5.63 -6.45 10.32
CA ARG A 33 4.18 -6.20 10.44
C ARG A 33 3.48 -6.22 9.08
N LYS A 34 4.09 -5.58 8.07
CA LYS A 34 3.57 -5.55 6.70
C LYS A 34 3.55 -6.95 6.08
N LEU A 35 4.65 -7.70 6.19
CA LEU A 35 4.72 -9.09 5.70
C LEU A 35 3.65 -9.98 6.32
N LEU A 36 3.40 -9.85 7.62
CA LEU A 36 2.37 -10.63 8.32
C LEU A 36 0.95 -10.24 7.91
N ALA A 37 0.73 -9.01 7.44
CA ALA A 37 -0.57 -8.52 7.00
C ALA A 37 -0.83 -8.69 5.49
N LEU A 38 0.20 -9.00 4.69
CA LEU A 38 0.14 -9.07 3.22
C LEU A 38 -1.00 -9.93 2.67
N HIS A 39 -1.37 -11.00 3.38
CA HIS A 39 -2.44 -11.90 2.96
C HIS A 39 -3.82 -11.21 2.84
N MET A 40 -4.03 -10.08 3.53
CA MET A 40 -5.26 -9.28 3.46
C MET A 40 -5.19 -8.18 2.39
N TYR A 41 -4.00 -7.85 1.90
CA TYR A 41 -3.76 -6.73 0.98
C TYR A 41 -3.23 -7.23 -0.36
N ASP A 42 -1.94 -7.02 -0.65
CA ASP A 42 -1.33 -7.21 -1.96
C ASP A 42 -1.36 -8.66 -2.44
N CYS A 43 -1.22 -9.64 -1.53
CA CYS A 43 -1.38 -11.06 -1.90
C CYS A 43 -2.83 -11.36 -2.33
N ALA A 44 -3.83 -10.81 -1.64
CA ALA A 44 -5.23 -11.00 -2.02
C ALA A 44 -5.53 -10.35 -3.37
N ARG A 45 -5.07 -9.11 -3.59
CA ARG A 45 -5.21 -8.40 -4.87
C ARG A 45 -4.55 -9.18 -6.01
N ALA A 46 -3.25 -9.48 -5.88
CA ALA A 46 -2.48 -10.16 -6.92
C ALA A 46 -3.04 -11.55 -7.23
N ASN A 47 -3.44 -12.32 -6.21
CA ASN A 47 -3.99 -13.65 -6.45
C ASN A 47 -5.39 -13.60 -7.06
N LYS A 48 -6.34 -12.86 -6.45
CA LYS A 48 -7.75 -12.87 -6.88
C LYS A 48 -7.95 -12.16 -8.22
N ALA A 49 -7.27 -11.04 -8.47
CA ALA A 49 -7.40 -10.30 -9.73
C ALA A 49 -6.90 -11.13 -10.92
N MET A 50 -5.80 -11.86 -10.76
CA MET A 50 -5.24 -12.70 -11.82
C MET A 50 -6.04 -14.00 -11.98
N SER A 51 -6.48 -14.60 -10.87
CA SER A 51 -7.30 -15.82 -10.88
C SER A 51 -8.68 -15.61 -11.50
N ALA A 52 -9.23 -14.39 -11.46
CA ALA A 52 -10.47 -14.02 -12.16
C ALA A 52 -10.41 -14.32 -13.67
N TRP A 53 -9.21 -14.41 -14.24
CA TRP A 53 -8.97 -14.73 -15.65
C TRP A 53 -8.20 -16.04 -15.84
N GLY A 54 -8.18 -16.91 -14.82
CA GLY A 54 -7.46 -18.19 -14.88
C GLY A 54 -5.93 -18.05 -14.99
N VAL A 55 -5.36 -16.92 -14.56
CA VAL A 55 -3.91 -16.68 -14.61
C VAL A 55 -3.31 -16.86 -13.22
N GLU A 56 -2.34 -17.78 -13.10
CA GLU A 56 -1.53 -17.93 -11.89
C GLU A 56 -0.46 -16.82 -11.81
N ALA A 57 -0.40 -16.12 -10.68
CA ALA A 57 0.66 -15.17 -10.33
C ALA A 57 1.62 -15.78 -9.30
N ARG A 58 2.92 -15.69 -9.56
CA ARG A 58 3.99 -16.11 -8.63
C ARG A 58 4.79 -14.90 -8.17
N VAL A 59 5.23 -14.91 -6.90
CA VAL A 59 5.81 -13.76 -6.20
C VAL A 59 7.18 -14.10 -5.60
N PRO A 60 8.28 -14.05 -6.37
CA PRO A 60 9.60 -14.49 -5.92
C PRO A 60 10.14 -13.77 -4.68
N PHE A 61 9.77 -12.50 -4.46
CA PHE A 61 10.17 -11.74 -3.27
C PHE A 61 9.57 -12.29 -1.96
N LEU A 62 8.52 -13.12 -2.05
CA LEU A 62 7.88 -13.78 -0.91
C LEU A 62 8.24 -15.26 -0.81
N ASP A 63 9.22 -15.73 -1.58
CA ASP A 63 9.76 -17.07 -1.40
C ASP A 63 10.33 -17.23 0.02
N LYS A 64 10.06 -18.38 0.64
CA LYS A 64 10.43 -18.64 2.02
C LYS A 64 11.95 -18.56 2.26
N LYS A 65 12.76 -19.10 1.34
CA LYS A 65 14.22 -19.07 1.47
C LYS A 65 14.77 -17.69 1.18
N PHE A 66 14.19 -16.98 0.21
CA PHE A 66 14.54 -15.59 -0.04
C PHE A 66 14.26 -14.71 1.18
N LEU A 67 13.07 -14.83 1.79
CA LEU A 67 12.71 -14.11 3.00
C LEU A 67 13.67 -14.39 4.16
N ASP A 68 14.10 -15.65 4.35
CA ASP A 68 15.08 -16.01 5.38
C ASP A 68 16.40 -15.23 5.23
N VAL A 69 16.83 -14.94 4.01
CA VAL A 69 18.02 -14.11 3.76
C VAL A 69 17.69 -12.64 3.90
N ALA A 70 16.69 -12.17 3.14
CA ALA A 70 16.35 -10.75 3.03
C ALA A 70 15.90 -10.15 4.37
N MET A 71 15.31 -10.93 5.28
CA MET A 71 14.90 -10.47 6.60
C MET A 71 15.98 -10.61 7.68
N ARG A 72 17.12 -11.26 7.39
CA ARG A 72 18.25 -11.43 8.33
C ARG A 72 19.43 -10.48 8.07
N ILE A 73 19.44 -9.76 6.94
CA ILE A 73 20.41 -8.67 6.75
C ILE A 73 20.14 -7.55 7.77
N ASN A 74 21.16 -6.73 8.03
CA ASN A 74 21.03 -5.63 8.98
C ASN A 74 19.94 -4.65 8.49
N PRO A 75 18.88 -4.37 9.27
CA PRO A 75 17.84 -3.42 8.86
C PRO A 75 18.38 -2.00 8.60
N GLN A 76 19.55 -1.67 9.16
CA GLN A 76 20.24 -0.41 8.88
C GLN A 76 20.57 -0.25 7.38
N ASP A 77 20.82 -1.35 6.66
CA ASP A 77 21.09 -1.33 5.22
C ASP A 77 19.82 -1.13 4.38
N LYS A 78 18.65 -1.29 4.99
CA LYS A 78 17.33 -1.01 4.38
C LYS A 78 16.86 0.43 4.62
N MET A 79 17.50 1.17 5.53
CA MET A 79 17.14 2.56 5.81
C MET A 79 17.35 3.44 4.57
N CYS A 80 16.36 4.28 4.29
CA CYS A 80 16.42 5.31 3.25
C CYS A 80 16.45 6.72 3.88
N GLY A 81 16.65 7.74 3.04
CA GLY A 81 16.95 9.10 3.50
C GLY A 81 18.45 9.35 3.61
N ASN A 82 18.84 10.58 3.98
CA ASN A 82 20.25 11.00 4.09
C ASN A 82 21.09 10.67 2.84
N GLY A 83 20.51 10.87 1.64
CA GLY A 83 21.14 10.58 0.36
C GLY A 83 20.93 9.16 -0.18
N LYS A 84 20.29 8.25 0.57
CA LYS A 84 19.91 6.92 0.10
C LYS A 84 18.45 6.87 -0.37
N MET A 85 18.22 6.24 -1.52
CA MET A 85 16.90 5.96 -2.08
C MET A 85 16.25 4.76 -1.37
N GLU A 86 14.92 4.66 -1.41
CA GLU A 86 14.22 3.46 -0.96
C GLU A 86 14.73 2.21 -1.67
N LYS A 87 14.89 1.11 -0.92
CA LYS A 87 15.43 -0.17 -1.40
C LYS A 87 16.86 -0.06 -1.99
N HIS A 88 17.69 0.87 -1.50
CA HIS A 88 19.06 1.09 -1.97
C HIS A 88 19.88 -0.22 -2.10
N ILE A 89 19.89 -1.05 -1.06
CA ILE A 89 20.62 -2.33 -1.07
C ILE A 89 20.17 -3.27 -2.20
N LEU A 90 18.87 -3.30 -2.51
CA LEU A 90 18.34 -4.10 -3.62
C LEU A 90 18.79 -3.52 -4.97
N ARG A 91 18.83 -2.19 -5.09
CA ARG A 91 19.29 -1.50 -6.30
C ARG A 91 20.76 -1.82 -6.57
N GLU A 92 21.61 -1.74 -5.55
CA GLU A 92 23.04 -2.11 -5.67
C GLU A 92 23.23 -3.58 -6.08
N CYS A 93 22.46 -4.50 -5.51
CA CYS A 93 22.57 -5.93 -5.87
C CYS A 93 22.24 -6.24 -7.33
N PHE A 94 21.38 -5.44 -7.97
CA PHE A 94 20.84 -5.72 -9.31
C PHE A 94 21.10 -4.61 -10.33
N GLU A 95 21.92 -3.61 -10.01
CA GLU A 95 22.18 -2.45 -10.87
C GLU A 95 22.68 -2.86 -12.27
N SER A 96 23.51 -3.89 -12.35
CA SER A 96 24.07 -4.38 -13.61
C SER A 96 23.06 -5.04 -14.57
N TYR A 97 21.86 -5.36 -14.10
CA TYR A 97 20.83 -6.02 -14.91
C TYR A 97 19.94 -5.05 -15.69
N LEU A 98 19.88 -3.78 -15.27
CA LEU A 98 18.91 -2.80 -15.79
C LEU A 98 19.62 -1.50 -16.18
N PRO A 99 19.04 -0.68 -17.08
CA PRO A 99 19.54 0.67 -17.30
C PRO A 99 19.55 1.46 -15.99
N ALA A 100 20.57 2.30 -15.78
CA ALA A 100 20.69 3.14 -14.57
C ALA A 100 19.44 4.00 -14.32
N SER A 101 18.78 4.45 -15.39
CA SER A 101 17.51 5.20 -15.33
C SER A 101 16.35 4.41 -14.72
N VAL A 102 16.39 3.07 -14.76
CA VAL A 102 15.41 2.18 -14.11
C VAL A 102 15.91 1.79 -12.71
N ALA A 103 17.18 1.38 -12.60
CA ALA A 103 17.78 0.92 -11.35
C ALA A 103 17.72 1.99 -10.24
N TRP A 104 17.76 3.27 -10.60
CA TRP A 104 17.73 4.41 -9.68
C TRP A 104 16.50 5.31 -9.85
N ARG A 105 15.40 4.77 -10.40
CA ARG A 105 14.12 5.48 -10.46
C ARG A 105 13.44 5.48 -9.10
N GLN A 106 12.97 6.64 -8.63
CA GLN A 106 12.19 6.76 -7.40
C GLN A 106 10.89 5.94 -7.50
N LYS A 107 10.47 5.36 -6.37
CA LYS A 107 9.18 4.67 -6.23
C LYS A 107 8.02 5.61 -6.58
N GLU A 108 7.20 5.13 -7.50
CA GLU A 108 5.83 5.61 -7.73
C GLU A 108 4.86 4.52 -7.29
N GLN A 109 3.76 4.91 -6.63
CA GLN A 109 2.69 3.97 -6.32
C GLN A 109 1.90 3.62 -7.58
N PHE A 110 1.27 2.44 -7.59
CA PHE A 110 0.54 1.95 -8.77
C PHE A 110 -0.55 2.92 -9.22
N SER A 111 -1.32 3.45 -8.27
CA SER A 111 -2.46 4.32 -8.53
C SER A 111 -2.06 5.61 -9.26
N ASP A 112 -0.86 6.14 -9.00
CA ASP A 112 -0.30 7.28 -9.73
C ASP A 112 0.36 6.84 -11.05
N GLY A 113 1.07 5.69 -11.04
CA GLY A 113 1.78 5.15 -12.19
C GLY A 113 0.88 4.65 -13.32
N VAL A 114 -0.39 4.30 -13.05
CA VAL A 114 -1.36 3.94 -14.10
C VAL A 114 -1.90 5.17 -14.86
N GLY A 115 -1.70 6.36 -14.31
CA GLY A 115 -2.20 7.64 -14.83
C GLY A 115 -3.15 8.32 -13.85
N TYR A 116 -2.84 9.58 -13.52
CA TYR A 116 -3.54 10.36 -12.48
C TYR A 116 -5.06 10.43 -12.66
N SER A 117 -5.53 10.55 -13.91
CA SER A 117 -6.95 10.60 -14.25
C SER A 117 -7.75 9.41 -13.73
N TRP A 118 -7.12 8.25 -13.52
CA TRP A 118 -7.83 7.05 -13.07
C TRP A 118 -8.47 7.24 -11.69
N ILE A 119 -7.67 7.69 -10.71
CA ILE A 119 -8.17 7.96 -9.35
C ILE A 119 -9.15 9.12 -9.36
N ASP A 120 -8.84 10.17 -10.13
CA ASP A 120 -9.68 11.37 -10.18
C ASP A 120 -11.09 11.04 -10.70
N THR A 121 -11.20 10.20 -11.74
CA THR A 121 -12.49 9.72 -12.24
C THR A 121 -13.22 8.85 -11.22
N LEU A 122 -12.53 7.98 -10.47
CA LEU A 122 -13.18 7.18 -9.42
C LEU A 122 -13.79 8.08 -8.33
N LYS A 123 -13.06 9.10 -7.90
CA LYS A 123 -13.53 10.10 -6.92
C LYS A 123 -14.73 10.89 -7.46
N GLU A 124 -14.66 11.33 -8.71
CA GLU A 124 -15.74 12.07 -9.37
C GLU A 124 -17.02 11.23 -9.44
N VAL A 125 -16.90 9.98 -9.89
CA VAL A 125 -18.04 9.06 -10.00
C VAL A 125 -18.67 8.79 -8.63
N ALA A 126 -17.85 8.53 -7.61
CA ALA A 126 -18.34 8.35 -6.25
C ALA A 126 -19.03 9.60 -5.69
N ALA A 127 -18.50 10.79 -6.01
CA ALA A 127 -19.10 12.06 -5.63
C ALA A 127 -20.49 12.28 -6.27
N GLN A 128 -20.68 11.79 -7.50
CA GLN A 128 -21.96 11.85 -8.21
C GLN A 128 -22.98 10.82 -7.71
N GLN A 129 -22.53 9.62 -7.32
CA GLN A 129 -23.43 8.51 -6.94
C GLN A 129 -23.82 8.50 -5.45
N VAL A 130 -22.97 9.03 -4.57
CA VAL A 130 -23.20 9.04 -3.13
C VAL A 130 -23.52 10.47 -2.66
N SER A 131 -24.70 10.66 -2.09
CA SER A 131 -25.12 11.93 -1.51
C SER A 131 -24.41 12.23 -0.19
N ASP A 132 -24.34 13.50 0.20
CA ASP A 132 -23.76 13.91 1.49
C ASP A 132 -24.56 13.32 2.66
N GLN A 133 -25.88 13.22 2.54
CA GLN A 133 -26.74 12.60 3.56
C GLN A 133 -26.45 11.11 3.74
N GLN A 134 -26.19 10.37 2.65
CA GLN A 134 -25.81 8.95 2.73
C GLN A 134 -24.50 8.79 3.52
N LEU A 135 -23.52 9.66 3.27
CA LEU A 135 -22.25 9.63 3.99
C LEU A 135 -22.43 10.01 5.47
N GLU A 136 -23.19 11.07 5.77
CA GLU A 136 -23.48 11.51 7.14
C GLU A 136 -24.18 10.43 7.97
N THR A 137 -25.09 9.68 7.34
CA THR A 137 -25.87 8.62 7.98
C THR A 137 -25.24 7.23 7.85
N ALA A 138 -24.03 7.13 7.26
CA ALA A 138 -23.39 5.86 6.91
C ALA A 138 -23.28 4.89 8.09
N ARG A 139 -23.04 5.39 9.31
CA ARG A 139 -22.94 4.56 10.54
C ARG A 139 -24.19 3.74 10.86
N PHE A 140 -25.37 4.17 10.41
CA PHE A 140 -26.62 3.45 10.63
C PHE A 140 -26.81 2.32 9.63
N ARG A 141 -26.24 2.45 8.42
CA ARG A 141 -26.27 1.43 7.38
C ARG A 141 -25.11 0.45 7.53
N PHE A 142 -23.90 0.97 7.75
CA PHE A 142 -22.64 0.24 7.86
C PHE A 142 -22.01 0.47 9.25
N PRO A 143 -22.53 -0.19 10.31
CA PRO A 143 -22.07 0.06 11.68
C PRO A 143 -20.64 -0.45 11.93
N TYR A 144 -20.22 -1.49 11.22
CA TYR A 144 -18.85 -2.00 11.25
C TYR A 144 -18.03 -1.41 10.10
N ASN A 145 -16.83 -0.89 10.38
CA ASN A 145 -15.97 -0.20 9.41
C ASN A 145 -16.76 0.83 8.58
N THR A 146 -17.38 1.80 9.26
CA THR A 146 -18.17 2.84 8.60
C THR A 146 -17.32 3.60 7.58
N PRO A 147 -17.75 3.70 6.31
CA PRO A 147 -17.00 4.43 5.29
C PRO A 147 -16.96 5.93 5.63
N THR A 148 -15.76 6.51 5.55
CA THR A 148 -15.48 7.91 5.86
C THR A 148 -15.40 8.81 4.62
N SER A 149 -15.47 8.21 3.43
CA SER A 149 -15.50 8.92 2.14
C SER A 149 -16.59 8.36 1.23
N LYS A 150 -17.02 9.13 0.25
CA LYS A 150 -18.01 8.70 -0.76
C LYS A 150 -17.51 7.52 -1.58
N GLU A 151 -16.22 7.50 -1.91
CA GLU A 151 -15.59 6.40 -2.62
C GLU A 151 -15.63 5.10 -1.80
N ALA A 152 -15.24 5.16 -0.52
CA ALA A 152 -15.35 4.02 0.39
C ALA A 152 -16.81 3.57 0.57
N TYR A 153 -17.76 4.50 0.61
CA TYR A 153 -19.19 4.19 0.69
C TYR A 153 -19.65 3.41 -0.53
N LEU A 154 -19.31 3.88 -1.73
CA LEU A 154 -19.69 3.22 -2.98
C LEU A 154 -19.14 1.79 -3.05
N TYR A 155 -17.86 1.58 -2.72
CA TYR A 155 -17.29 0.23 -2.69
C TYR A 155 -17.95 -0.66 -1.63
N ARG A 156 -18.25 -0.11 -0.45
CA ARG A 156 -18.90 -0.85 0.64
C ARG A 156 -20.33 -1.26 0.28
N GLU A 157 -21.06 -0.40 -0.43
CA GLU A 157 -22.41 -0.71 -0.92
C GLU A 157 -22.39 -1.91 -1.87
N ILE A 158 -21.49 -1.90 -2.86
CA ILE A 158 -21.30 -3.03 -3.79
C ILE A 158 -20.86 -4.29 -3.02
N PHE A 159 -19.97 -4.14 -2.02
CA PHE A 159 -19.49 -5.26 -1.23
C PHE A 159 -20.63 -5.95 -0.45
N GLU A 160 -21.48 -5.20 0.25
CA GLU A 160 -22.60 -5.78 1.01
C GLU A 160 -23.72 -6.31 0.11
N GLU A 161 -23.86 -5.77 -1.11
CA GLU A 161 -24.75 -6.35 -2.13
C GLU A 161 -24.27 -7.75 -2.56
N LEU A 162 -22.97 -7.93 -2.77
CA LEU A 162 -22.38 -9.20 -3.22
C LEU A 162 -22.16 -10.20 -2.06
N PHE A 163 -21.86 -9.71 -0.86
CA PHE A 163 -21.56 -10.51 0.32
C PHE A 163 -22.47 -10.08 1.50
N PRO A 164 -23.77 -10.42 1.47
CA PRO A 164 -24.77 -9.94 2.43
C PRO A 164 -24.71 -10.69 3.77
N LEU A 165 -23.52 -10.78 4.37
CA LEU A 165 -23.29 -11.43 5.65
C LEU A 165 -22.35 -10.56 6.52
N PRO A 166 -22.70 -10.27 7.78
CA PRO A 166 -21.88 -9.40 8.65
C PRO A 166 -20.42 -9.86 8.77
N SER A 167 -20.21 -11.17 8.91
CA SER A 167 -18.87 -11.75 9.03
C SER A 167 -18.02 -11.60 7.76
N ALA A 168 -18.62 -11.37 6.59
CA ALA A 168 -17.86 -11.06 5.39
C ALA A 168 -17.20 -9.67 5.50
N ALA A 169 -17.92 -8.67 6.04
CA ALA A 169 -17.38 -7.34 6.28
C ALA A 169 -16.27 -7.36 7.35
N GLU A 170 -16.41 -8.22 8.37
CA GLU A 170 -15.40 -8.42 9.43
C GLU A 170 -14.10 -9.05 8.92
N CYS A 171 -14.12 -9.72 7.76
CA CYS A 171 -12.92 -10.22 7.11
C CYS A 171 -12.10 -9.10 6.41
N VAL A 172 -12.68 -7.90 6.24
CA VAL A 172 -11.99 -6.74 5.65
C VAL A 172 -11.34 -5.94 6.78
N PRO A 173 -10.00 -5.81 6.81
CA PRO A 173 -9.31 -5.14 7.91
C PRO A 173 -9.73 -3.67 7.99
N GLY A 174 -10.14 -3.25 9.18
CA GLY A 174 -10.43 -1.85 9.50
C GLY A 174 -9.23 -1.12 10.10
N GLY A 175 -9.41 0.18 10.32
CA GLY A 175 -8.45 1.05 10.99
C GLY A 175 -7.75 2.05 10.07
N PRO A 176 -7.02 3.01 10.65
CA PRO A 176 -6.37 4.06 9.88
C PRO A 176 -5.20 3.49 9.07
N SER A 177 -5.06 3.94 7.82
CA SER A 177 -3.93 3.65 6.95
C SER A 177 -3.68 4.85 6.05
N VAL A 178 -2.40 5.18 5.82
CA VAL A 178 -1.99 6.24 4.90
C VAL A 178 -0.97 5.64 3.93
N ALA A 179 -1.19 5.74 2.62
CA ALA A 179 -0.22 5.29 1.62
C ALA A 179 0.35 3.86 1.87
N CYS A 180 -0.52 2.91 2.21
CA CYS A 180 -0.20 1.51 2.56
C CYS A 180 0.48 1.32 3.93
N SER A 181 0.61 2.36 4.75
CA SER A 181 1.21 2.27 6.09
C SER A 181 0.35 1.48 7.07
N SER A 182 0.98 0.89 8.08
CA SER A 182 0.26 0.46 9.28
C SER A 182 -0.12 1.66 10.16
N ALA A 183 -1.05 1.45 11.09
CA ALA A 183 -1.39 2.44 12.12
C ALA A 183 -0.16 2.87 12.94
N LYS A 184 0.81 1.96 13.15
CA LYS A 184 2.04 2.27 13.89
C LYS A 184 2.93 3.24 13.12
N ALA A 185 3.03 3.08 11.80
CA ALA A 185 3.84 3.95 10.95
C ALA A 185 3.23 5.37 10.83
N ILE A 186 1.92 5.54 11.06
CA ILE A 186 1.29 6.87 11.16
C ILE A 186 1.85 7.66 12.35
N GLU A 187 2.32 7.00 13.41
CA GLU A 187 2.90 7.66 14.58
C GLU A 187 4.30 8.25 14.32
N TRP A 188 4.95 7.90 13.21
CA TRP A 188 6.29 8.36 12.89
C TRP A 188 6.35 9.82 12.41
N ASP A 189 5.25 10.36 11.90
CA ASP A 189 5.17 11.74 11.44
C ASP A 189 3.80 12.34 11.77
N GLU A 190 3.77 13.48 12.48
CA GLU A 190 2.53 14.18 12.81
C GLU A 190 1.71 14.57 11.58
N ALA A 191 2.36 14.77 10.42
CA ALA A 191 1.67 15.05 9.17
C ALA A 191 0.81 13.87 8.70
N PHE A 192 1.22 12.63 8.97
CA PHE A 192 0.46 11.43 8.57
C PHE A 192 -0.85 11.30 9.34
N LYS A 193 -0.93 11.81 10.57
CA LYS A 193 -2.16 11.74 11.38
C LYS A 193 -3.32 12.52 10.77
N LYS A 194 -3.04 13.45 9.86
CA LYS A 194 -4.04 14.33 9.23
C LYS A 194 -4.22 14.08 7.73
N MET A 195 -3.54 13.07 7.19
CA MET A 195 -3.58 12.74 5.77
C MET A 195 -4.52 11.55 5.51
N ASP A 196 -5.41 11.72 4.53
CA ASP A 196 -6.30 10.67 4.00
C ASP A 196 -6.02 10.42 2.51
N ASP A 197 -4.81 10.76 2.05
CA ASP A 197 -4.40 10.50 0.67
C ASP A 197 -3.76 9.11 0.58
N PRO A 198 -4.35 8.18 -0.20
CA PRO A 198 -3.73 6.90 -0.46
C PRO A 198 -2.45 7.02 -1.31
N SER A 199 -2.21 8.16 -1.96
CA SER A 199 -1.06 8.37 -2.85
C SER A 199 0.26 8.65 -2.10
N GLY A 200 1.37 8.22 -2.69
CA GLY A 200 2.71 8.47 -2.16
C GLY A 200 3.14 9.94 -2.24
N ARG A 201 2.41 10.76 -3.01
CA ARG A 201 2.67 12.20 -3.16
C ARG A 201 2.42 12.98 -1.87
N ALA A 202 1.58 12.44 -0.98
CA ALA A 202 1.28 13.02 0.32
C ALA A 202 2.50 13.03 1.27
N VAL A 203 3.47 12.14 1.07
CA VAL A 203 4.61 12.00 1.99
C VAL A 203 5.66 13.12 1.84
N GLY A 204 5.52 14.00 0.83
CA GLY A 204 6.41 15.15 0.60
C GLY A 204 7.83 14.81 0.14
N VAL A 205 8.18 13.52 0.05
CA VAL A 205 9.46 13.00 -0.46
C VAL A 205 9.40 12.69 -1.96
N HIS A 206 8.19 12.62 -2.52
CA HIS A 206 7.98 12.35 -3.94
C HIS A 206 8.48 13.53 -4.79
N GLN A 207 9.23 13.27 -5.86
CA GLN A 207 9.74 14.33 -6.77
C GLN A 207 8.61 15.17 -7.38
N SER A 208 7.44 14.56 -7.60
CA SER A 208 6.18 15.21 -7.99
C SER A 208 5.19 15.39 -6.83
N ALA A 209 5.66 15.68 -5.61
CA ALA A 209 4.77 15.95 -4.47
C ALA A 209 3.80 17.11 -4.77
N TYR A 210 2.63 17.10 -4.12
CA TYR A 210 1.72 18.24 -4.18
C TYR A 210 2.43 19.49 -3.66
N LYS A 211 2.36 20.59 -4.43
CA LYS A 211 2.89 21.90 -4.04
C LYS A 211 1.90 22.64 -3.16
#